data_AF-A0A9J5YE36-F1
#
_entry.id   AF-A0A9J5YE36-F1
#
_cell.length_a   1.000
_cell.length_b   1.000
_cell.length_c   1.000
_cell.angle_alpha   90.00
_cell.angle_beta   90.00
_cell.angle_gamma   90.00
#
_symmetry.space_group_name_H-M   'P 1'
#
loop_
_entity.id
_entity.type
_entity.pdbx_description
1 polymer ?
#
loop_
_entity_poly.entity_id
_entity_poly.type
_entity_poly.pdbx_seq_one_letter_code
_entity_poly.pdbx_strand_id
1 'polypeptide(L)'
;MGTEPTWHELLGSNNWGGLLEPLHLNLRRLILRCGDFCQATHDAFNNDEYSMYCGSSRYGKSSLFHKVMFKSASDYQIVSFLYATARVGAHKALFLHSLSRESWDRESNWIGYIAVTNDEMSEQLGRREIYIAFRGTRRNYEWVNVLSALPESTEPLLDPQSLNKSDPDGDNGGGNSNDDENAPRVMNGWLKIYISSDPKSPFTRLSARAQLQTMIEDLRDRYKDENLSITFTGHSLGASLSILAAFDLVENGVTDIPVSAIIFGSPQVGNRAFNDKLKEFPNLKILHVKNKIDVITLYPSSLLGYVNSGIELVIDTRKSPCLKDSKNPSDWHNLQAMLHIIAGWNGENGEFEMKVKRSLALVNKSSSILKDEILIPGSWWVEKNKGVVLDEDGEWILAPPLDEDIPIPDFANMEKQVDMARKGGFKWSEMGRVYENHITPTHGGEPDFAKGSKRAIFTQTQSFCSSSSFYKSLSDFCIFPQFSVLSAPSKRVQLMRNCVLEGSAA
;
A
#
# COMPACT_ATOMS: atom_id res chain seq x y z
N MET A 1 -2.75 14.35 35.82
CA MET A 1 -2.13 13.96 34.53
C MET A 1 -2.26 12.45 34.46
N GLY A 2 -2.90 11.91 33.41
CA GLY A 2 -2.94 10.46 33.21
C GLY A 2 -1.52 9.93 33.02
N THR A 3 -1.29 8.68 33.38
CA THR A 3 -0.04 7.98 33.09
C THR A 3 0.17 7.91 31.57
N GLU A 4 1.40 8.19 31.11
CA GLU A 4 1.74 8.03 29.69
C GLU A 4 1.54 6.55 29.27
N PRO A 5 0.90 6.29 28.11
CA PRO A 5 0.66 4.92 27.66
C PRO A 5 1.99 4.24 27.31
N THR A 6 2.10 2.98 27.70
CA THR A 6 3.21 2.11 27.30
C THR A 6 3.19 1.87 25.79
N TRP A 7 4.33 1.48 25.22
CA TRP A 7 4.37 1.14 23.79
C TRP A 7 3.47 -0.06 23.43
N HIS A 8 3.27 -1.01 24.36
CA HIS A 8 2.31 -2.10 24.18
C HIS A 8 0.87 -1.58 24.05
N GLU A 9 0.47 -0.62 24.89
CA GLU A 9 -0.87 0.00 24.83
C GLU A 9 -1.04 0.84 23.55
N LEU A 10 0.02 1.54 23.12
CA LEU A 10 0.03 2.25 21.84
C LEU A 10 -0.13 1.30 20.64
N LEU A 11 0.36 0.07 20.74
CA LEU A 11 0.17 -0.99 19.75
C LEU A 11 -1.14 -1.79 19.93
N GLY A 12 -1.94 -1.44 20.95
CA GLY A 12 -3.29 -1.96 21.12
C GLY A 12 -3.43 -3.12 22.09
N SER A 13 -2.46 -3.39 22.97
CA SER A 13 -2.55 -4.48 23.96
C SER A 13 -3.85 -4.46 24.77
N ASN A 14 -4.37 -3.26 25.07
CA ASN A 14 -5.68 -3.04 25.70
C ASN A 14 -6.71 -2.43 24.72
N ASN A 15 -6.69 -2.83 23.45
CA ASN A 15 -7.65 -2.41 22.43
C ASN A 15 -7.77 -0.86 22.33
N TRP A 16 -6.68 -0.13 22.58
CA TRP A 16 -6.63 1.34 22.68
C TRP A 16 -7.67 1.96 23.65
N GLY A 17 -8.10 1.20 24.67
CA GLY A 17 -9.04 1.66 25.69
C GLY A 17 -8.56 2.95 26.36
N GLY A 18 -9.38 4.00 26.32
CA GLY A 18 -9.05 5.32 26.87
C GLY A 18 -8.07 6.16 26.03
N LEU A 19 -7.63 5.67 24.86
CA LEU A 19 -6.68 6.39 24.00
C LEU A 19 -7.31 7.02 22.74
N LEU A 20 -8.54 6.63 22.37
CA LEU A 20 -9.21 7.09 21.14
C LEU A 20 -10.09 8.33 21.37
N GLU A 21 -10.72 8.46 22.53
CA GLU A 21 -11.67 9.53 22.84
C GLU A 21 -11.44 10.07 24.28
N PRO A 22 -10.77 11.24 24.43
CA PRO A 22 -10.10 12.01 23.38
C PRO A 22 -8.87 11.29 22.82
N LEU A 23 -8.52 11.56 21.56
CA LEU A 23 -7.37 10.92 20.90
C LEU A 23 -6.06 11.34 21.57
N HIS A 24 -5.46 10.40 22.32
CA HIS A 24 -4.24 10.59 23.08
C HIS A 24 -3.08 11.05 22.20
N LEU A 25 -2.25 11.98 22.70
CA LEU A 25 -1.22 12.64 21.88
C LEU A 25 -0.17 11.66 21.32
N ASN A 26 0.28 10.68 22.11
CA ASN A 26 1.25 9.68 21.63
C ASN A 26 0.64 8.71 20.62
N LEU A 27 -0.62 8.30 20.81
CA LEU A 27 -1.31 7.46 19.83
C LEU A 27 -1.52 8.25 18.52
N ARG A 28 -1.90 9.53 18.61
CA ARG A 28 -1.98 10.43 17.45
C ARG A 28 -0.66 10.49 16.68
N ARG A 29 0.47 10.66 17.37
CA ARG A 29 1.81 10.68 16.74
C ARG A 29 2.14 9.35 16.07
N LEU A 30 1.82 8.22 16.70
CA LEU A 30 2.01 6.89 16.12
C LEU A 30 1.16 6.72 14.85
N ILE A 31 -0.13 7.06 14.90
CA ILE A 31 -1.03 6.99 13.73
C ILE A 31 -0.49 7.87 12.60
N LEU A 32 -0.06 9.10 12.88
CA LEU A 32 0.52 9.99 11.86
C LEU A 32 1.79 9.39 11.25
N ARG A 33 2.67 8.79 12.07
CA ARG A 33 3.89 8.11 11.60
C ARG A 33 3.57 6.93 10.68
N CYS A 34 2.61 6.07 11.05
CA CYS A 34 2.11 4.99 10.20
C CYS A 34 1.54 5.51 8.87
N GLY A 35 0.80 6.62 8.92
CA GLY A 35 0.32 7.32 7.72
C GLY A 35 1.43 7.86 6.84
N ASP A 36 2.50 8.39 7.42
CA ASP A 36 3.65 8.89 6.66
C ASP A 36 4.45 7.72 6.02
N PHE A 37 4.54 6.56 6.68
CA PHE A 37 5.08 5.34 6.05
C PHE A 37 4.22 4.87 4.87
N CYS A 38 2.88 4.89 5.01
CA CYS A 38 1.97 4.66 3.89
C CYS A 38 2.25 5.65 2.75
N GLN A 39 2.34 6.94 3.04
CA GLN A 39 2.56 7.97 2.03
C GLN A 39 3.89 7.79 1.29
N ALA A 40 4.95 7.37 1.99
CA ALA A 40 6.24 7.09 1.35
C ALA A 40 6.10 6.06 0.21
N THR A 41 5.17 5.10 0.34
CA THR A 41 4.88 4.19 -0.78
C THR A 41 4.29 4.91 -1.98
N HIS A 42 3.33 5.80 -1.77
CA HIS A 42 2.74 6.56 -2.87
C HIS A 42 3.77 7.49 -3.51
N ASP A 43 4.57 8.18 -2.70
CA ASP A 43 5.52 9.20 -3.14
C ASP A 43 6.69 8.61 -3.94
N ALA A 44 7.13 7.40 -3.58
CA ALA A 44 8.22 6.69 -4.27
C ALA A 44 7.75 5.91 -5.49
N PHE A 45 6.46 5.68 -5.70
CA PHE A 45 6.00 4.77 -6.76
C PHE A 45 6.10 5.39 -8.16
N ASN A 46 6.69 4.65 -9.11
CA ASN A 46 6.76 5.06 -10.52
C ASN A 46 5.47 4.64 -11.24
N ASN A 47 4.59 5.61 -11.49
CA ASN A 47 3.31 5.40 -12.18
C ASN A 47 3.29 5.97 -13.61
N ASP A 48 4.44 6.34 -14.17
CA ASP A 48 4.52 6.84 -15.54
C ASP A 48 4.61 5.68 -16.53
N GLU A 49 3.54 5.42 -17.29
CA GLU A 49 3.47 4.33 -18.26
C GLU A 49 4.50 4.45 -19.40
N TYR A 50 5.03 5.66 -19.65
CA TYR A 50 6.09 5.89 -20.63
C TYR A 50 7.48 5.55 -20.10
N SER A 51 7.64 5.41 -18.78
CA SER A 51 8.89 4.95 -18.18
C SER A 51 9.07 3.45 -18.36
N MET A 52 10.27 2.99 -18.72
CA MET A 52 10.63 1.57 -18.71
C MET A 52 10.57 0.96 -17.29
N TYR A 53 10.59 1.80 -16.25
CA TYR A 53 10.50 1.44 -14.83
C TYR A 53 9.09 1.64 -14.24
N CYS A 54 8.06 1.81 -15.07
CA CYS A 54 6.68 1.88 -14.62
C CYS A 54 6.32 0.66 -13.75
N GLY A 55 5.78 0.89 -12.55
CA GLY A 55 5.43 -0.16 -11.60
C GLY A 55 6.49 -0.49 -10.56
N SER A 56 7.70 0.09 -10.63
CA SER A 56 8.73 -0.04 -9.60
C SER A 56 8.67 1.09 -8.56
N SER A 57 9.53 1.01 -7.55
CA SER A 57 9.95 2.19 -6.80
C SER A 57 10.82 3.08 -7.71
N ARG A 58 10.69 4.40 -7.59
CA ARG A 58 11.59 5.41 -8.19
C ARG A 58 12.93 5.47 -7.47
N TYR A 59 12.97 5.02 -6.22
CA TYR A 59 14.10 5.20 -5.32
C TYR A 59 14.57 3.88 -4.72
N GLY A 60 15.89 3.74 -4.57
CA GLY A 60 16.55 2.64 -3.90
C GLY A 60 16.32 2.62 -2.38
N LYS A 61 16.55 1.46 -1.75
CA LYS A 61 16.31 1.26 -0.30
C LYS A 61 17.07 2.25 0.59
N SER A 62 18.33 2.55 0.25
CA SER A 62 19.23 3.43 0.99
C SER A 62 18.76 4.89 1.03
N SER A 63 18.12 5.36 -0.05
CA SER A 63 17.84 6.78 -0.23
C SER A 63 16.34 7.11 -0.27
N LEU A 64 15.45 6.12 -0.33
CA LEU A 64 14.00 6.31 -0.45
C LEU A 64 13.45 7.31 0.58
N PHE A 65 13.71 7.10 1.87
CA PHE A 65 13.17 7.98 2.91
C PHE A 65 13.66 9.44 2.79
N HIS A 66 14.92 9.63 2.39
CA HIS A 66 15.44 10.97 2.13
C HIS A 66 14.80 11.59 0.88
N LYS A 67 14.69 10.84 -0.22
CA LYS A 67 14.14 11.33 -1.51
C LYS A 67 12.64 11.64 -1.42
N VAL A 68 11.88 10.95 -0.56
CA VAL A 68 10.46 11.28 -0.29
C VAL A 68 10.27 12.30 0.84
N MET A 69 11.35 12.88 1.38
CA MET A 69 11.31 13.88 2.45
C MET A 69 10.65 13.34 3.74
N PHE A 70 10.87 12.06 4.06
CA PHE A 70 10.35 11.44 5.27
C PHE A 70 11.04 12.04 6.50
N LYS A 71 10.24 12.54 7.47
CA LYS A 71 10.75 13.34 8.59
C LYS A 71 11.80 12.62 9.44
N SER A 72 11.61 11.32 9.67
CA SER A 72 12.49 10.46 10.47
C SER A 72 13.37 9.57 9.57
N ALA A 73 13.83 10.08 8.43
CA ALA A 73 14.60 9.29 7.47
C ALA A 73 15.87 8.67 8.06
N SER A 74 16.53 9.37 9.00
CA SER A 74 17.72 8.87 9.70
C SER A 74 17.43 7.71 10.66
N ASP A 75 16.22 7.65 11.21
CA ASP A 75 15.88 6.77 12.32
C ASP A 75 15.51 5.36 11.84
N TYR A 76 15.20 5.23 10.55
CA TYR A 76 14.70 4.00 9.93
C TYR A 76 15.50 3.60 8.70
N GLN A 77 15.66 2.29 8.50
CA GLN A 77 16.33 1.71 7.35
C GLN A 77 15.39 0.74 6.64
N ILE A 78 15.30 0.84 5.32
CA ILE A 78 14.55 -0.14 4.52
C ILE A 78 15.43 -1.36 4.30
N VAL A 79 15.01 -2.49 4.86
CA VAL A 79 15.73 -3.76 4.73
C VAL A 79 15.27 -4.55 3.51
N SER A 80 14.00 -4.40 3.11
CA SER A 80 13.46 -5.10 1.95
C SER A 80 12.38 -4.32 1.20
N PHE A 81 12.35 -4.48 -0.12
CA PHE A 81 11.22 -4.19 -0.98
C PHE A 81 10.41 -5.45 -1.25
N LEU A 82 9.09 -5.27 -1.28
CA LEU A 82 8.12 -6.33 -1.56
C LEU A 82 7.57 -6.14 -2.96
N TYR A 83 7.42 -7.24 -3.69
CA TYR A 83 6.87 -7.27 -5.04
C TYR A 83 5.70 -8.24 -5.13
N ALA A 84 4.70 -7.90 -5.93
CA ALA A 84 3.53 -8.74 -6.16
C ALA A 84 3.21 -8.85 -7.65
N THR A 85 2.49 -9.91 -8.00
CA THR A 85 1.89 -10.13 -9.32
C THR A 85 0.48 -10.68 -9.16
N ALA A 86 -0.30 -10.71 -10.23
CA ALA A 86 -1.56 -11.46 -10.29
C ALA A 86 -1.58 -12.27 -11.59
N ARG A 87 -1.53 -13.61 -11.45
CA ARG A 87 -1.57 -14.52 -12.59
C ARG A 87 -2.94 -14.48 -13.27
N VAL A 88 -3.01 -13.69 -14.34
CA VAL A 88 -4.07 -13.68 -15.38
C VAL A 88 -5.42 -13.06 -14.97
N GLY A 89 -6.11 -12.47 -15.96
CA GLY A 89 -7.48 -11.97 -15.85
C GLY A 89 -7.60 -10.47 -15.55
N ALA A 90 -8.76 -10.06 -15.04
CA ALA A 90 -9.09 -8.66 -14.74
C ALA A 90 -8.05 -8.01 -13.80
N HIS A 91 -7.48 -8.77 -12.87
CA HIS A 91 -6.53 -8.32 -11.85
C HIS A 91 -5.25 -7.65 -12.39
N LYS A 92 -4.90 -7.81 -13.69
CA LYS A 92 -3.79 -7.06 -14.34
C LYS A 92 -3.98 -5.54 -14.23
N ALA A 93 -5.21 -5.02 -14.18
CA ALA A 93 -5.45 -3.58 -14.11
C ALA A 93 -5.06 -2.93 -12.77
N LEU A 94 -4.68 -3.71 -11.75
CA LEU A 94 -4.07 -3.19 -10.51
C LEU A 94 -2.56 -2.97 -10.62
N PHE A 95 -1.94 -3.64 -11.57
CA PHE A 95 -0.53 -3.52 -11.88
C PHE A 95 -0.37 -2.47 -12.99
N LEU A 96 0.72 -1.72 -12.91
CA LEU A 96 1.06 -0.72 -13.91
C LEU A 96 2.17 -1.31 -14.77
N HIS A 97 1.98 -1.25 -16.07
CA HIS A 97 2.92 -1.81 -17.03
C HIS A 97 3.53 -0.67 -17.84
N SER A 98 4.80 -0.81 -18.15
CA SER A 98 5.44 0.08 -19.11
C SER A 98 4.90 -0.16 -20.52
N LEU A 99 4.76 0.91 -21.30
CA LEU A 99 4.52 0.83 -22.74
C LEU A 99 5.79 0.39 -23.51
N SER A 100 6.96 0.42 -22.87
CA SER A 100 8.21 -0.04 -23.45
C SER A 100 8.28 -1.57 -23.52
N ARG A 101 8.86 -2.10 -24.60
CA ARG A 101 9.17 -3.53 -24.74
C ARG A 101 10.34 -3.97 -23.86
N GLU A 102 11.15 -3.01 -23.40
CA GLU A 102 12.32 -3.16 -22.53
C GLU A 102 11.97 -2.90 -21.06
N SER A 103 10.72 -3.18 -20.66
CA SER A 103 10.26 -2.97 -19.29
C SER A 103 11.08 -3.76 -18.27
N TRP A 104 11.30 -3.16 -17.09
CA TRP A 104 12.04 -3.79 -15.98
C TRP A 104 11.43 -5.14 -15.53
N ASP A 105 10.10 -5.23 -15.56
CA ASP A 105 9.33 -6.47 -15.43
C ASP A 105 8.01 -6.32 -16.22
N ARG A 106 7.36 -7.43 -16.57
CA ARG A 106 6.13 -7.42 -17.41
C ARG A 106 4.85 -7.64 -16.63
N GLU A 107 4.90 -8.29 -15.47
CA GLU A 107 3.71 -8.72 -14.73
C GLU A 107 3.77 -8.39 -13.22
N SER A 108 4.84 -7.74 -12.77
CA SER A 108 5.10 -7.44 -11.36
C SER A 108 5.11 -5.95 -11.08
N ASN A 109 4.62 -5.56 -9.90
CA ASN A 109 4.87 -4.23 -9.34
C ASN A 109 5.50 -4.35 -7.96
N TRP A 110 6.27 -3.31 -7.62
CA TRP A 110 6.58 -2.99 -6.24
C TRP A 110 5.29 -2.74 -5.46
N ILE A 111 5.09 -3.45 -4.35
CA ILE A 111 3.85 -3.40 -3.53
C ILE A 111 4.12 -2.87 -2.12
N GLY A 112 5.36 -2.56 -1.76
CA GLY A 112 5.66 -2.05 -0.43
C GLY A 112 7.08 -2.32 0.01
N TYR A 113 7.34 -2.12 1.29
CA TYR A 113 8.65 -2.33 1.88
C TYR A 113 8.56 -2.75 3.35
N ILE A 114 9.68 -3.28 3.85
CA ILE A 114 9.92 -3.56 5.26
C ILE A 114 11.03 -2.63 5.73
N ALA A 115 10.76 -1.85 6.78
CA ALA A 115 11.71 -0.95 7.40
C ALA A 115 11.89 -1.29 8.87
N VAL A 116 13.09 -1.05 9.40
CA VAL A 116 13.39 -1.24 10.83
C VAL A 116 14.00 0.03 11.42
N THR A 117 13.85 0.26 12.72
CA THR A 117 14.64 1.29 13.40
C THR A 117 16.13 0.97 13.29
N ASN A 118 16.98 1.99 13.20
CA ASN A 118 18.43 1.82 13.35
C ASN A 118 18.79 1.48 14.81
N ASP A 119 20.05 1.15 15.10
CA ASP A 119 20.47 0.69 16.43
C ASP A 119 20.34 1.76 17.51
N GLU A 120 20.77 2.99 17.21
CA GLU A 120 20.65 4.14 18.13
C GLU A 120 19.20 4.39 18.54
N MET A 121 18.29 4.38 17.56
CA MET A 121 16.86 4.59 17.79
C MET A 121 16.24 3.41 18.56
N SER A 122 16.68 2.18 18.29
CA SER A 122 16.15 0.99 18.95
C SER A 122 16.55 0.93 20.42
N GLU A 123 17.78 1.34 20.73
CA GLU A 123 18.27 1.52 22.10
C GLU A 123 17.45 2.59 22.83
N GLN A 124 17.22 3.76 22.21
CA GLN A 124 16.41 4.83 22.79
C GLN A 124 14.95 4.41 23.05
N LEU A 125 14.37 3.59 22.16
CA LEU A 125 13.00 3.09 22.29
C LEU A 125 12.87 1.88 23.21
N GLY A 126 13.98 1.23 23.56
CA GLY A 126 14.01 -0.05 24.29
C GLY A 126 13.44 -1.22 23.50
N ARG A 127 13.34 -1.10 22.17
CA ARG A 127 12.85 -2.14 21.24
C ARG A 127 13.20 -1.82 19.79
N ARG A 128 13.33 -2.85 18.96
CA ARG A 128 13.35 -2.75 17.50
C ARG A 128 11.93 -2.60 16.97
N GLU A 129 11.63 -1.51 16.28
CA GLU A 129 10.36 -1.39 15.54
C GLU A 129 10.56 -1.94 14.13
N ILE A 130 9.72 -2.89 13.70
CA ILE A 130 9.65 -3.42 12.34
C ILE A 130 8.35 -2.90 11.72
N TYR A 131 8.46 -2.11 10.67
CA TYR A 131 7.35 -1.56 9.90
C TYR A 131 7.21 -2.25 8.56
N ILE A 132 6.00 -2.68 8.23
CA ILE A 132 5.65 -3.21 6.90
C ILE A 132 4.62 -2.27 6.29
N ALA A 133 5.03 -1.57 5.23
CA ALA A 133 4.19 -0.61 4.55
C ALA A 133 3.76 -1.17 3.19
N PHE A 134 2.48 -1.53 3.05
CA PHE A 134 1.91 -1.93 1.77
C PHE A 134 1.35 -0.72 1.01
N ARG A 135 1.65 -0.67 -0.28
CA ARG A 135 1.22 0.37 -1.20
C ARG A 135 -0.24 0.19 -1.59
N GLY A 136 -1.00 1.27 -1.54
CA GLY A 136 -2.34 1.37 -2.13
C GLY A 136 -2.34 1.39 -3.66
N THR A 137 -3.49 1.67 -4.25
CA THR A 137 -3.61 1.92 -5.70
C THR A 137 -3.39 3.39 -6.03
N ARG A 138 -2.89 3.68 -7.25
CA ARG A 138 -2.83 5.05 -7.82
C ARG A 138 -3.90 5.28 -8.90
N ARG A 139 -4.56 4.23 -9.39
CA ARG A 139 -5.64 4.33 -10.38
C ARG A 139 -6.92 4.86 -9.74
N ASN A 140 -7.77 5.50 -10.54
CA ASN A 140 -9.16 5.78 -10.18
C ASN A 140 -9.89 4.49 -9.80
N TYR A 141 -11.06 4.61 -9.18
CA TYR A 141 -11.87 3.50 -8.62
C TYR A 141 -12.30 2.39 -9.59
N GLU A 142 -11.84 2.40 -10.84
CA GLU A 142 -12.02 1.32 -11.81
C GLU A 142 -11.56 -0.03 -11.28
N TRP A 143 -10.57 -0.06 -10.37
CA TRP A 143 -10.12 -1.29 -9.74
C TRP A 143 -11.22 -2.04 -8.98
N VAL A 144 -12.21 -1.32 -8.46
CA VAL A 144 -13.35 -1.85 -7.70
C VAL A 144 -14.24 -2.72 -8.59
N ASN A 145 -14.36 -2.36 -9.86
CA ASN A 145 -15.11 -3.12 -10.87
C ASN A 145 -14.29 -4.31 -11.39
N VAL A 146 -12.97 -4.18 -11.37
CA VAL A 146 -12.02 -5.17 -11.87
C VAL A 146 -11.83 -6.33 -10.89
N LEU A 147 -11.76 -6.01 -9.60
CA LEU A 147 -11.71 -7.02 -8.56
C LEU A 147 -13.12 -7.55 -8.37
N SER A 148 -13.35 -8.78 -8.80
CA SER A 148 -14.57 -9.46 -8.43
C SER A 148 -14.64 -9.56 -6.90
N ALA A 149 -15.77 -9.16 -6.31
CA ALA A 149 -16.07 -9.25 -4.87
C ALA A 149 -16.26 -10.70 -4.37
N LEU A 150 -15.79 -11.68 -5.14
CA LEU A 150 -15.94 -13.09 -4.84
C LEU A 150 -15.20 -13.43 -3.55
N PRO A 151 -15.89 -14.04 -2.57
CA PRO A 151 -15.23 -14.57 -1.39
C PRO A 151 -14.41 -15.81 -1.77
N GLU A 152 -13.24 -15.96 -1.17
CA GLU A 152 -12.30 -17.06 -1.35
C GLU A 152 -11.92 -17.62 0.02
N SER A 153 -11.69 -18.93 0.11
CA SER A 153 -11.27 -19.57 1.36
C SER A 153 -9.91 -19.01 1.82
N THR A 154 -9.76 -18.86 3.14
CA THR A 154 -8.47 -18.50 3.75
C THR A 154 -7.53 -19.69 3.92
N GLU A 155 -7.94 -20.91 3.56
CA GLU A 155 -7.11 -22.13 3.59
C GLU A 155 -5.67 -21.94 3.11
N PRO A 156 -5.38 -21.19 2.01
CA PRO A 156 -4.00 -20.98 1.58
C PRO A 156 -3.11 -20.27 2.62
N LEU A 157 -3.71 -19.56 3.58
CA LEU A 157 -3.02 -18.82 4.64
C LEU A 157 -2.92 -19.60 5.96
N LEU A 158 -3.67 -20.69 6.11
CA LEU A 158 -3.72 -21.45 7.37
C LEU A 158 -2.47 -22.32 7.54
N ASP A 159 -2.02 -22.47 8.79
CA ASP A 159 -0.98 -23.44 9.14
C ASP A 159 -1.49 -24.87 8.87
N PRO A 160 -0.71 -25.76 8.23
CA PRO A 160 -1.07 -27.18 8.10
C PRO A 160 -1.57 -27.85 9.40
N GLN A 161 -1.13 -27.41 10.58
CA GLN A 161 -1.65 -27.93 11.86
C GLN A 161 -3.06 -27.44 12.21
N SER A 162 -3.45 -26.23 11.77
CA SER A 162 -4.81 -25.72 11.99
C SER A 162 -5.82 -26.37 11.04
N LEU A 163 -5.37 -26.85 9.86
CA LEU A 163 -6.18 -27.66 8.93
C LEU A 163 -6.53 -29.05 9.49
N ASN A 164 -5.73 -29.61 10.40
CA ASN A 164 -5.98 -30.94 10.99
C ASN A 164 -6.91 -30.91 12.22
N LYS A 165 -7.36 -29.73 12.65
CA LYS A 165 -8.29 -29.57 13.79
C LYS A 165 -9.76 -29.54 13.39
N SER A 166 -10.09 -29.55 12.09
CA SER A 166 -11.45 -29.87 11.64
C SER A 166 -11.74 -31.35 11.94
N ASP A 167 -12.74 -31.60 12.79
CA ASP A 167 -13.04 -32.87 13.46
C ASP A 167 -12.96 -34.13 12.57
N PRO A 168 -12.40 -35.26 13.08
CA PRO A 168 -12.52 -36.59 12.48
C PRO A 168 -13.91 -37.25 12.69
N ASP A 169 -14.77 -36.68 13.53
CA ASP A 169 -16.08 -37.26 13.89
C ASP A 169 -17.23 -36.41 13.33
N GLY A 170 -17.44 -36.51 12.02
CA GLY A 170 -18.58 -35.95 11.31
C GLY A 170 -19.11 -36.96 10.29
N ASP A 171 -20.22 -37.59 10.67
CA ASP A 171 -20.91 -38.71 10.04
C ASP A 171 -21.12 -38.60 8.51
N ASN A 172 -21.10 -39.76 7.84
CA ASN A 172 -21.49 -39.93 6.44
C ASN A 172 -23.00 -39.64 6.30
N GLY A 173 -23.36 -38.41 5.96
CA GLY A 173 -24.76 -38.05 5.73
C GLY A 173 -24.95 -36.86 4.80
N GLY A 174 -25.51 -37.13 3.62
CA GLY A 174 -26.17 -36.23 2.66
C GLY A 174 -26.00 -34.72 2.84
N GLY A 175 -25.38 -34.09 1.83
CA GLY A 175 -25.10 -32.66 1.76
C GLY A 175 -26.21 -31.74 2.24
N ASN A 176 -25.83 -30.85 3.15
CA ASN A 176 -26.58 -29.67 3.51
C ASN A 176 -25.63 -28.47 3.44
N SER A 177 -25.99 -27.49 2.63
CA SER A 177 -25.17 -26.34 2.20
C SER A 177 -24.96 -25.25 3.25
N ASN A 178 -24.88 -25.59 4.54
CA ASN A 178 -24.83 -24.63 5.65
C ASN A 178 -23.50 -24.59 6.41
N ASP A 179 -22.60 -25.56 6.23
CA ASP A 179 -21.27 -25.53 6.85
C ASP A 179 -20.31 -24.49 6.20
N ASP A 180 -20.69 -23.96 5.04
CA ASP A 180 -19.86 -23.05 4.26
C ASP A 180 -20.00 -21.56 4.64
N GLU A 181 -21.06 -21.19 5.39
CA GLU A 181 -21.27 -19.80 5.85
C GLU A 181 -20.39 -19.42 7.05
N ASN A 182 -19.92 -20.40 7.82
CA ASN A 182 -19.09 -20.17 9.02
C ASN A 182 -17.58 -20.27 8.75
N ALA A 183 -17.16 -20.61 7.53
CA ALA A 183 -15.74 -20.69 7.18
C ALA A 183 -15.13 -19.27 7.00
N PRO A 184 -13.93 -19.00 7.54
CA PRO A 184 -13.21 -17.75 7.29
C PRO A 184 -12.90 -17.55 5.80
N ARG A 185 -13.49 -16.51 5.21
CA ARG A 185 -13.35 -16.16 3.79
C ARG A 185 -12.91 -14.72 3.62
N VAL A 186 -12.08 -14.47 2.62
CA VAL A 186 -11.54 -13.15 2.28
C VAL A 186 -11.79 -12.84 0.80
N MET A 187 -11.69 -11.57 0.41
CA MET A 187 -11.90 -11.20 -0.99
C MET A 187 -10.79 -11.80 -1.87
N ASN A 188 -11.20 -12.52 -2.91
CA ASN A 188 -10.31 -13.24 -3.82
C ASN A 188 -9.20 -12.33 -4.39
N GLY A 189 -9.55 -11.10 -4.79
CA GLY A 189 -8.61 -10.13 -5.31
C GLY A 189 -7.45 -9.81 -4.35
N TRP A 190 -7.75 -9.62 -3.06
CA TRP A 190 -6.74 -9.34 -2.03
C TRP A 190 -5.82 -10.55 -1.84
N LEU A 191 -6.42 -11.74 -1.73
CA LEU A 191 -5.69 -12.98 -1.51
C LEU A 191 -4.74 -13.27 -2.68
N LYS A 192 -5.22 -13.16 -3.92
CA LYS A 192 -4.42 -13.41 -5.12
C LYS A 192 -3.20 -12.51 -5.22
N ILE A 193 -3.33 -11.21 -4.93
CA ILE A 193 -2.19 -10.29 -4.94
C ILE A 193 -1.13 -10.74 -3.91
N TYR A 194 -1.58 -11.22 -2.76
CA TYR A 194 -0.71 -11.60 -1.67
C TYR A 194 0.03 -12.93 -1.91
N ILE A 195 -0.65 -13.94 -2.49
CA ILE A 195 -0.12 -15.31 -2.61
C ILE A 195 0.40 -15.69 -4.01
N SER A 196 0.09 -14.91 -5.06
CA SER A 196 0.53 -15.25 -6.42
C SER A 196 2.05 -15.07 -6.59
N SER A 197 2.65 -15.93 -7.39
CA SER A 197 4.04 -15.85 -7.84
C SER A 197 4.12 -16.00 -9.35
N ASP A 198 5.20 -15.51 -9.96
CA ASP A 198 5.57 -15.79 -11.33
C ASP A 198 7.03 -16.28 -11.41
N PRO A 199 7.26 -17.58 -11.69
CA PRO A 199 8.57 -18.18 -11.89
C PRO A 199 9.38 -17.55 -13.03
N LYS A 200 8.74 -16.82 -13.94
CA LYS A 200 9.43 -16.11 -15.03
C LYS A 200 9.90 -14.72 -14.63
N SER A 201 9.36 -14.15 -13.56
CA SER A 201 9.79 -12.87 -13.02
C SER A 201 10.89 -13.07 -11.98
N PRO A 202 12.02 -12.35 -12.06
CA PRO A 202 13.02 -12.39 -11.02
C PRO A 202 12.54 -11.70 -9.71
N PHE A 203 11.51 -10.86 -9.78
CA PHE A 203 10.97 -10.12 -8.63
C PHE A 203 9.84 -10.87 -7.92
N THR A 204 9.03 -11.63 -8.65
CA THR A 204 7.86 -12.34 -8.09
C THR A 204 7.96 -13.84 -8.21
N ARG A 205 9.18 -14.38 -8.38
CA ARG A 205 9.42 -15.83 -8.25
C ARG A 205 8.92 -16.38 -6.91
N LEU A 206 9.09 -15.58 -5.86
CA LEU A 206 8.41 -15.72 -4.58
C LEU A 206 7.19 -14.79 -4.55
N SER A 207 6.09 -15.25 -3.97
CA SER A 207 4.93 -14.38 -3.72
C SER A 207 5.25 -13.31 -2.68
N ALA A 208 4.44 -12.26 -2.61
CA ALA A 208 4.58 -11.21 -1.59
C ALA A 208 4.54 -11.80 -0.17
N ARG A 209 3.67 -12.80 0.05
CA ARG A 209 3.62 -13.61 1.28
C ARG A 209 4.99 -14.24 1.61
N ALA A 210 5.55 -15.00 0.66
CA ALA A 210 6.80 -15.71 0.90
C ALA A 210 7.99 -14.76 1.10
N GLN A 211 8.03 -13.64 0.36
CA GLN A 211 9.02 -12.57 0.56
C GLN A 211 8.94 -12.00 1.98
N LEU A 212 7.73 -11.66 2.43
CA LEU A 212 7.49 -11.12 3.78
C LEU A 212 7.88 -12.12 4.86
N GLN A 213 7.36 -13.36 4.82
CA GLN A 213 7.63 -14.38 5.84
C GLN A 213 9.14 -14.64 5.97
N THR A 214 9.84 -14.79 4.84
CA THR A 214 11.29 -15.02 4.83
C THR A 214 12.06 -13.86 5.49
N MET A 215 11.67 -12.61 5.18
CA MET A 215 12.34 -11.45 5.77
C MET A 215 12.01 -11.29 7.26
N ILE A 216 10.79 -11.58 7.70
CA ILE A 216 10.46 -11.53 9.13
C ILE A 216 11.22 -12.60 9.92
N GLU A 217 11.38 -13.81 9.38
CA GLU A 217 12.20 -14.84 10.00
C GLU A 217 13.68 -14.42 10.13
N ASP A 218 14.26 -13.83 9.08
CA ASP A 218 15.62 -13.29 9.11
C ASP A 218 15.78 -12.19 10.16
N LEU A 219 14.85 -11.24 10.23
CA LEU A 219 14.88 -10.16 11.22
C LEU A 219 14.70 -10.69 12.65
N ARG A 220 13.88 -11.73 12.86
CA ARG A 220 13.71 -12.38 14.16
C ARG A 220 14.99 -13.07 14.62
N ASP A 221 15.71 -13.75 13.73
CA ASP A 221 17.00 -14.36 14.09
C ASP A 221 18.08 -13.31 14.35
N ARG A 222 18.14 -12.27 13.51
CA ARG A 222 19.12 -11.18 13.62
C ARG A 222 19.00 -10.39 14.92
N TYR A 223 17.77 -10.13 15.36
CA TYR A 223 17.48 -9.29 16.54
C TYR A 223 16.85 -10.09 17.68
N LYS A 224 17.16 -11.39 17.79
CA LYS A 224 16.57 -12.30 18.79
C LYS A 224 16.80 -11.91 20.25
N ASP A 225 17.82 -11.09 20.52
CA ASP A 225 18.18 -10.62 21.84
C ASP A 225 17.54 -9.25 22.18
N GLU A 226 16.75 -8.69 21.27
CA GLU A 226 16.01 -7.43 21.44
C GLU A 226 14.51 -7.67 21.64
N ASN A 227 13.81 -6.72 22.27
CA ASN A 227 12.36 -6.65 22.17
C ASN A 227 11.98 -6.23 20.75
N LEU A 228 11.09 -6.99 20.11
CA LEU A 228 10.60 -6.67 18.77
C LEU A 228 9.15 -6.15 18.83
N SER A 229 8.80 -5.31 17.87
CA SER A 229 7.40 -4.97 17.57
C SER A 229 7.18 -4.94 16.08
N ILE A 230 6.08 -5.51 15.59
CA ILE A 230 5.76 -5.57 14.17
C ILE A 230 4.53 -4.70 13.92
N THR A 231 4.66 -3.67 13.08
CA THR A 231 3.57 -2.78 12.71
C THR A 231 3.33 -2.80 11.21
N PHE A 232 2.18 -3.32 10.81
CA PHE A 232 1.68 -3.20 9.46
C PHE A 232 0.97 -1.87 9.25
N THR A 233 1.15 -1.28 8.08
CA THR A 233 0.42 -0.07 7.70
C THR A 233 0.15 -0.04 6.20
N GLY A 234 -0.98 0.53 5.84
CA GLY A 234 -1.38 0.67 4.47
C GLY A 234 -2.61 1.56 4.33
N HIS A 235 -2.76 2.11 3.14
CA HIS A 235 -3.95 2.87 2.73
C HIS A 235 -4.64 2.17 1.56
N SER A 236 -5.98 2.19 1.54
CA SER A 236 -6.77 1.59 0.46
C SER A 236 -6.44 0.10 0.28
N LEU A 237 -6.09 -0.37 -0.94
CA LEU A 237 -5.57 -1.73 -1.18
C LEU A 237 -4.46 -2.13 -0.19
N GLY A 238 -3.54 -1.21 0.14
CA GLY A 238 -2.45 -1.51 1.07
C GLY A 238 -2.94 -1.83 2.48
N ALA A 239 -4.08 -1.25 2.89
CA ALA A 239 -4.71 -1.58 4.16
C ALA A 239 -5.28 -3.01 4.16
N SER A 240 -5.93 -3.42 3.06
CA SER A 240 -6.42 -4.79 2.91
C SER A 240 -5.29 -5.83 2.96
N LEU A 241 -4.18 -5.55 2.26
CA LEU A 241 -2.99 -6.41 2.30
C LEU A 241 -2.35 -6.44 3.69
N SER A 242 -2.33 -5.31 4.40
CA SER A 242 -1.84 -5.24 5.78
C SER A 242 -2.62 -6.14 6.74
N ILE A 243 -3.95 -6.18 6.61
CA ILE A 243 -4.81 -7.06 7.43
C ILE A 243 -4.52 -8.53 7.12
N LEU A 244 -4.49 -8.92 5.84
CA LEU A 244 -4.20 -10.30 5.43
C LEU A 244 -2.82 -10.76 5.88
N ALA A 245 -1.81 -9.92 5.67
CA ALA A 245 -0.43 -10.23 6.03
C ALA A 245 -0.23 -10.32 7.55
N ALA A 246 -0.87 -9.44 8.32
CA ALA A 246 -0.81 -9.49 9.77
C ALA A 246 -1.47 -10.76 10.34
N PHE A 247 -2.63 -11.15 9.79
CA PHE A 247 -3.28 -12.43 10.10
C PHE A 247 -2.38 -13.62 9.78
N ASP A 248 -1.88 -13.68 8.54
CA ASP A 248 -1.02 -14.75 8.06
C ASP A 248 0.24 -14.90 8.93
N LEU A 249 0.83 -13.79 9.36
CA LEU A 249 2.02 -13.81 10.20
C LEU A 249 1.77 -14.43 11.58
N VAL A 250 0.66 -14.10 12.24
CA VAL A 250 0.35 -14.65 13.58
C VAL A 250 -0.21 -16.07 13.52
N GLU A 251 -0.94 -16.41 12.46
CA GLU A 251 -1.39 -17.78 12.18
C GLU A 251 -0.19 -18.71 11.94
N ASN A 252 0.88 -18.20 11.29
CA ASN A 252 2.06 -18.98 10.92
C ASN A 252 3.27 -18.74 11.83
N GLY A 253 3.07 -18.71 13.15
CA GLY A 253 4.15 -18.92 14.11
C GLY A 253 4.82 -17.67 14.70
N VAL A 254 4.28 -16.47 14.47
CA VAL A 254 4.65 -15.27 15.24
C VAL A 254 3.65 -15.06 16.39
N THR A 255 3.96 -15.65 17.53
CA THR A 255 3.12 -15.62 18.74
C THR A 255 3.73 -14.81 19.88
N ASP A 256 5.05 -14.60 19.83
CA ASP A 256 5.88 -13.96 20.85
C ASP A 256 6.04 -12.44 20.68
N ILE A 257 5.71 -11.91 19.50
CA ILE A 257 5.90 -10.50 19.15
C ILE A 257 4.55 -9.80 19.05
N PRO A 258 4.37 -8.59 19.62
CA PRO A 258 3.20 -7.76 19.36
C PRO A 258 3.11 -7.37 17.89
N VAL A 259 2.00 -7.73 17.25
CA VAL A 259 1.66 -7.40 15.86
C VAL A 259 0.50 -6.41 15.86
N SER A 260 0.72 -5.23 15.28
CA SER A 260 -0.30 -4.19 15.15
C SER A 260 -0.49 -3.80 13.68
N ALA A 261 -1.72 -3.64 13.22
CA ALA A 261 -2.01 -3.06 11.92
C ALA A 261 -2.71 -1.71 12.10
N ILE A 262 -2.02 -0.62 11.78
CA ILE A 262 -2.58 0.74 11.79
C ILE A 262 -2.82 1.15 10.35
N ILE A 263 -4.09 1.10 9.95
CA ILE A 263 -4.51 1.15 8.54
C ILE A 263 -5.50 2.27 8.26
N PHE A 264 -5.53 2.75 7.02
CA PHE A 264 -6.28 3.93 6.61
C PHE A 264 -7.22 3.61 5.46
N GLY A 265 -8.51 3.92 5.61
CA GLY A 265 -9.48 3.81 4.51
C GLY A 265 -9.57 2.40 3.92
N SER A 266 -9.36 1.35 4.72
CA SER A 266 -9.44 -0.02 4.22
C SER A 266 -10.82 -0.33 3.63
N PRO A 267 -10.89 -0.89 2.41
CA PRO A 267 -12.01 -1.73 2.03
C PRO A 267 -12.18 -2.90 3.02
N GLN A 268 -13.35 -3.52 3.03
CA GLN A 268 -13.60 -4.73 3.80
C GLN A 268 -12.79 -5.89 3.20
N VAL A 269 -12.21 -6.71 4.08
CA VAL A 269 -11.25 -7.75 3.68
C VAL A 269 -11.88 -9.13 3.63
N GLY A 270 -12.74 -9.46 4.59
CA GLY A 270 -13.35 -10.77 4.70
C GLY A 270 -14.69 -10.75 5.41
N ASN A 271 -15.24 -11.95 5.59
CA ASN A 271 -16.52 -12.16 6.26
C ASN A 271 -16.40 -12.10 7.79
N ARG A 272 -17.53 -12.26 8.49
CA ARG A 272 -17.58 -12.28 9.95
C ARG A 272 -16.69 -13.36 10.56
N ALA A 273 -16.69 -14.56 9.98
CA ALA A 273 -15.86 -15.67 10.45
C ALA A 273 -14.35 -15.35 10.40
N PHE A 274 -13.89 -14.69 9.33
CA PHE A 274 -12.52 -14.18 9.25
C PHE A 274 -12.22 -13.17 10.36
N ASN A 275 -13.13 -12.24 10.61
CA ASN A 275 -12.98 -11.28 11.70
C ASN A 275 -13.00 -11.91 13.10
N ASP A 276 -13.76 -12.98 13.30
CA ASP A 276 -13.75 -13.72 14.55
C ASP A 276 -12.44 -14.48 14.73
N LYS A 277 -11.91 -15.07 13.64
CA LYS A 277 -10.58 -15.67 13.62
C LYS A 277 -9.47 -14.68 14.00
N LEU A 278 -9.51 -13.44 13.51
CA LEU A 278 -8.56 -12.39 13.90
C LEU A 278 -8.52 -12.16 15.42
N LYS A 279 -9.65 -12.30 16.12
CA LYS A 279 -9.76 -12.07 17.57
C LYS A 279 -9.17 -13.19 18.41
N GLU A 280 -8.97 -14.38 17.82
CA GLU A 280 -8.34 -15.51 18.51
C GLU A 280 -6.84 -15.26 18.80
N PHE A 281 -6.22 -14.31 18.10
CA PHE A 281 -4.81 -13.96 18.26
C PHE A 281 -4.63 -12.81 19.25
N PRO A 282 -4.21 -13.05 20.50
CA PRO A 282 -4.08 -12.01 21.51
C PRO A 282 -2.98 -11.00 21.18
N ASN A 283 -1.94 -11.42 20.44
CA ASN A 283 -0.84 -10.58 20.00
C ASN A 283 -1.12 -9.81 18.71
N LEU A 284 -2.29 -9.97 18.08
CA LEU A 284 -2.70 -9.21 16.89
C LEU A 284 -3.74 -8.14 17.25
N LYS A 285 -3.47 -6.89 16.84
CA LYS A 285 -4.40 -5.77 17.00
C LYS A 285 -4.51 -4.95 15.72
N ILE A 286 -5.71 -4.51 15.39
CA ILE A 286 -5.97 -3.74 14.16
C ILE A 286 -6.70 -2.45 14.53
N LEU A 287 -6.13 -1.30 14.18
CA LEU A 287 -6.74 0.01 14.28
C LEU A 287 -7.07 0.52 12.88
N HIS A 288 -8.36 0.61 12.57
CA HIS A 288 -8.89 1.07 11.29
C HIS A 288 -9.28 2.54 11.37
N VAL A 289 -8.45 3.41 10.82
CA VAL A 289 -8.77 4.83 10.66
C VAL A 289 -9.70 4.99 9.45
N LYS A 290 -10.91 5.51 9.69
CA LYS A 290 -11.95 5.68 8.67
C LYS A 290 -12.39 7.12 8.59
N ASN A 291 -12.47 7.65 7.37
CA ASN A 291 -13.19 8.90 7.16
C ASN A 291 -14.69 8.60 7.03
N LYS A 292 -15.53 9.31 7.79
CA LYS A 292 -16.98 9.08 7.90
C LYS A 292 -17.70 9.06 6.56
N ILE A 293 -17.23 9.85 5.61
CA ILE A 293 -17.82 10.00 4.27
C ILE A 293 -17.12 9.15 3.20
N ASP A 294 -16.10 8.36 3.56
CA ASP A 294 -15.36 7.53 2.61
C ASP A 294 -16.10 6.22 2.30
N VAL A 295 -16.70 6.19 1.12
CA VAL A 295 -17.49 5.06 0.60
C VAL A 295 -16.65 3.82 0.30
N ILE A 296 -15.32 3.95 0.16
CA ILE A 296 -14.45 2.81 -0.15
C ILE A 296 -14.39 1.83 1.01
N THR A 297 -14.56 2.32 2.23
CA THR A 297 -14.66 1.48 3.43
C THR A 297 -15.92 0.62 3.47
N LEU A 298 -16.86 0.83 2.55
CA LEU A 298 -18.08 0.03 2.42
C LEU A 298 -17.98 -1.05 1.34
N TYR A 299 -16.91 -1.04 0.53
CA TYR A 299 -16.69 -2.06 -0.50
C TYR A 299 -16.05 -3.33 0.11
N PRO A 300 -16.44 -4.56 -0.29
CA PRO A 300 -17.36 -4.89 -1.38
C PRO A 300 -18.84 -4.91 -1.03
N SER A 301 -19.20 -4.75 0.25
CA SER A 301 -20.54 -4.52 0.83
C SER A 301 -20.87 -5.57 1.89
N SER A 302 -21.46 -5.09 2.99
CA SER A 302 -22.03 -5.95 4.03
C SER A 302 -23.17 -6.83 3.53
N LEU A 303 -23.83 -6.48 2.41
CA LEU A 303 -24.82 -7.34 1.76
C LEU A 303 -24.20 -8.62 1.18
N LEU A 304 -22.90 -8.61 0.88
CA LEU A 304 -22.14 -9.77 0.42
C LEU A 304 -21.47 -10.53 1.59
N GLY A 305 -21.83 -10.21 2.83
CA GLY A 305 -21.31 -10.86 4.04
C GLY A 305 -19.97 -10.30 4.55
N TYR A 306 -19.43 -9.27 3.89
CA TYR A 306 -18.16 -8.64 4.29
C TYR A 306 -18.34 -7.66 5.45
N VAL A 307 -17.29 -7.50 6.25
CA VAL A 307 -17.28 -6.62 7.43
C VAL A 307 -15.95 -5.88 7.55
N ASN A 308 -15.95 -4.71 8.20
CA ASN A 308 -14.72 -4.00 8.54
C ASN A 308 -13.95 -4.76 9.63
N SER A 309 -12.62 -4.75 9.56
CA SER A 309 -11.76 -5.46 10.50
C SER A 309 -11.14 -4.51 11.52
N GLY A 310 -11.09 -4.93 12.78
CA GLY A 310 -10.42 -4.19 13.85
C GLY A 310 -11.28 -3.16 14.58
N ILE A 311 -10.61 -2.31 15.35
CA ILE A 311 -11.20 -1.23 16.14
C ILE A 311 -11.18 0.03 15.28
N GLU A 312 -12.32 0.73 15.20
CA GLU A 312 -12.46 1.88 14.31
C GLU A 312 -12.11 3.19 15.03
N LEU A 313 -11.22 3.99 14.43
CA LEU A 313 -11.10 5.43 14.71
C LEU A 313 -11.81 6.18 13.58
N VAL A 314 -13.04 6.62 13.82
CA VAL A 314 -13.83 7.34 12.83
C VAL A 314 -13.52 8.84 12.94
N ILE A 315 -12.96 9.39 11.87
CA ILE A 315 -12.70 10.82 11.69
C ILE A 315 -13.67 11.40 10.66
N ASP A 316 -13.75 12.73 10.58
CA ASP A 316 -14.56 13.42 9.58
C ASP A 316 -13.76 14.57 8.95
N THR A 317 -13.41 14.41 7.67
CA THR A 317 -12.64 15.41 6.94
C THR A 317 -13.33 16.75 6.78
N ARG A 318 -14.66 16.79 6.89
CA ARG A 318 -15.44 18.02 6.75
C ARG A 318 -15.23 18.98 7.93
N LYS A 319 -14.64 18.53 9.04
CA LYS A 319 -14.36 19.38 10.21
C LYS A 319 -13.19 20.35 10.00
N SER A 320 -12.31 20.08 9.04
CA SER A 320 -11.21 21.00 8.78
C SER A 320 -11.73 22.26 8.07
N PRO A 321 -11.47 23.47 8.58
CA PRO A 321 -11.85 24.70 7.91
C PRO A 321 -11.03 24.94 6.62
N CYS A 322 -9.96 24.17 6.42
CA CYS A 322 -9.02 24.30 5.30
C CYS A 322 -9.39 23.42 4.09
N LEU A 323 -10.28 22.45 4.24
CA LEU A 323 -10.68 21.54 3.16
C LEU A 323 -11.95 22.05 2.47
N LYS A 324 -12.04 21.81 1.15
CA LYS A 324 -13.25 22.04 0.36
C LYS A 324 -14.35 21.07 0.78
N ASP A 325 -15.62 21.48 0.65
CA ASP A 325 -16.76 20.56 0.68
C ASP A 325 -16.86 19.80 -0.64
N SER A 326 -15.89 18.91 -0.89
CA SER A 326 -15.81 18.16 -2.13
C SER A 326 -16.93 17.12 -2.24
N LYS A 327 -17.44 16.93 -3.46
CA LYS A 327 -18.38 15.84 -3.80
C LYS A 327 -17.70 14.67 -4.53
N ASN A 328 -16.38 14.71 -4.65
CA ASN A 328 -15.59 13.67 -5.29
C ASN A 328 -15.18 12.59 -4.27
N PRO A 329 -15.58 11.32 -4.45
CA PRO A 329 -15.17 10.24 -3.55
C PRO A 329 -13.65 10.11 -3.38
N SER A 330 -12.87 10.42 -4.43
CA SER A 330 -11.39 10.40 -4.37
C SER A 330 -10.83 11.34 -3.30
N ASP A 331 -11.54 12.45 -3.06
CA ASP A 331 -11.13 13.43 -2.06
C ASP A 331 -11.45 12.94 -0.65
N TRP A 332 -12.57 12.24 -0.48
CA TRP A 332 -12.96 11.64 0.80
C TRP A 332 -12.01 10.51 1.21
N HIS A 333 -11.43 9.83 0.23
CA HIS A 333 -10.49 8.73 0.41
C HIS A 333 -9.02 9.17 0.49
N ASN A 334 -8.73 10.47 0.42
CA ASN A 334 -7.36 10.97 0.35
C ASN A 334 -6.61 10.78 1.68
N LEU A 335 -5.50 10.02 1.65
CA LEU A 335 -4.67 9.75 2.83
C LEU A 335 -4.18 11.03 3.52
N GLN A 336 -3.66 12.00 2.76
CA GLN A 336 -3.11 13.23 3.35
C GLN A 336 -4.19 14.10 4.00
N ALA A 337 -5.41 14.11 3.45
CA ALA A 337 -6.57 14.73 4.10
C ALA A 337 -6.91 14.02 5.42
N MET A 338 -6.91 12.68 5.45
CA MET A 338 -7.12 11.92 6.69
C MET A 338 -6.05 12.24 7.75
N LEU A 339 -4.77 12.28 7.37
CA LEU A 339 -3.67 12.59 8.29
C LEU A 339 -3.70 14.04 8.78
N HIS A 340 -4.08 14.99 7.91
CA HIS A 340 -4.36 16.37 8.33
C HIS A 340 -5.43 16.42 9.42
N ILE A 341 -6.50 15.64 9.24
CA ILE A 341 -7.60 15.60 10.22
C ILE A 341 -7.14 14.97 11.52
N ILE A 342 -6.45 13.84 11.49
CA ILE A 342 -5.90 13.19 12.69
C ILE A 342 -5.00 14.15 13.48
N ALA A 343 -4.21 14.97 12.79
CA ALA A 343 -3.34 15.96 13.44
C ALA A 343 -4.11 17.00 14.27
N GLY A 344 -5.38 17.29 13.94
CA GLY A 344 -6.25 18.23 14.66
C GLY A 344 -7.58 17.67 15.20
N TRP A 345 -7.81 16.36 15.10
CA TRP A 345 -9.05 15.70 15.51
C TRP A 345 -9.24 15.73 17.03
N ASN A 346 -10.38 16.21 17.53
CA ASN A 346 -10.70 16.20 18.97
C ASN A 346 -12.02 15.49 19.26
N GLY A 347 -12.37 14.50 18.44
CA GLY A 347 -13.64 13.77 18.52
C GLY A 347 -14.75 14.39 17.70
N GLU A 348 -15.87 13.66 17.59
CA GLU A 348 -17.04 14.08 16.80
C GLU A 348 -17.64 15.38 17.32
N ASN A 349 -17.69 15.56 18.64
CA ASN A 349 -18.28 16.73 19.31
C ASN A 349 -17.26 17.83 19.65
N GLY A 350 -15.95 17.57 19.50
CA GLY A 350 -14.90 18.54 19.82
C GLY A 350 -14.51 19.42 18.63
N GLU A 351 -14.12 20.66 18.86
CA GLU A 351 -13.65 21.56 17.79
C GLU A 351 -12.38 21.04 17.11
N PHE A 352 -12.23 21.32 15.81
CA PHE A 352 -11.00 21.00 15.10
C PHE A 352 -9.88 21.96 15.53
N GLU A 353 -8.83 21.40 16.13
CA GLU A 353 -7.71 22.19 16.63
C GLU A 353 -6.42 21.35 16.52
N MET A 354 -5.43 21.89 15.82
CA MET A 354 -4.15 21.21 15.58
C MET A 354 -3.45 20.86 16.90
N LYS A 355 -3.32 19.55 17.18
CA LYS A 355 -2.56 19.02 18.33
C LYS A 355 -1.14 18.60 17.95
N VAL A 356 -0.91 18.33 16.66
CA VAL A 356 0.42 18.02 16.11
C VAL A 356 0.64 18.90 14.89
N LYS A 357 1.76 19.61 14.83
CA LYS A 357 2.10 20.44 13.66
C LYS A 357 2.24 19.55 12.42
N ARG A 358 1.43 19.84 11.40
CA ARG A 358 1.48 19.18 10.09
C ARG A 358 1.29 20.23 9.00
N SER A 359 2.07 20.14 7.93
CA SER A 359 1.97 21.08 6.81
C SER A 359 0.69 20.83 6.03
N LEU A 360 -0.12 21.88 5.85
CA LEU A 360 -1.35 21.82 5.03
C LEU A 360 -1.03 21.43 3.58
N ALA A 361 0.11 21.86 3.05
CA ALA A 361 0.49 21.61 1.67
C ALA A 361 0.51 20.10 1.33
N LEU A 362 0.77 19.24 2.31
CA LEU A 362 0.78 17.79 2.11
C LEU A 362 -0.55 17.24 1.56
N VAL A 363 -1.69 17.86 1.91
CA VAL A 363 -3.04 17.46 1.43
C VAL A 363 -3.10 17.44 -0.09
N ASN A 364 -2.52 18.44 -0.75
CA ASN A 364 -2.55 18.57 -2.21
C ASN A 364 -1.45 17.78 -2.92
N LYS A 365 -0.69 16.88 -2.24
CA LYS A 365 0.36 16.07 -2.90
C LYS A 365 -0.16 15.38 -4.17
N SER A 366 -1.35 14.78 -4.09
CA SER A 366 -2.01 14.06 -5.19
C SER A 366 -3.49 14.46 -5.34
N SER A 367 -3.84 15.67 -4.93
CA SER A 367 -5.23 16.15 -4.90
C SER A 367 -5.28 17.67 -5.00
N SER A 368 -6.49 18.24 -5.06
CA SER A 368 -6.74 19.68 -5.06
C SER A 368 -7.78 20.07 -4.01
N ILE A 369 -7.77 19.39 -2.86
CA ILE A 369 -8.85 19.41 -1.84
C ILE A 369 -8.76 20.61 -0.90
N LEU A 370 -7.58 21.22 -0.75
CA LEU A 370 -7.46 22.47 -0.01
C LEU A 370 -8.31 23.57 -0.68
N LYS A 371 -8.91 24.44 0.14
CA LYS A 371 -9.62 25.63 -0.34
C LYS A 371 -8.68 26.53 -1.15
N ASP A 372 -9.22 27.21 -2.15
CA ASP A 372 -8.43 27.97 -3.12
C ASP A 372 -7.71 29.15 -2.45
N GLU A 373 -8.30 29.72 -1.38
CA GLU A 373 -7.68 30.79 -0.58
C GLU A 373 -6.35 30.38 0.10
N ILE A 374 -6.06 29.08 0.21
CA ILE A 374 -4.81 28.56 0.78
C ILE A 374 -3.65 28.66 -0.22
N LEU A 375 -3.94 28.85 -1.51
CA LEU A 375 -2.97 29.11 -2.58
C LEU A 375 -1.86 28.05 -2.71
N ILE A 376 -2.18 26.78 -2.40
CA ILE A 376 -1.30 25.64 -2.66
C ILE A 376 -1.76 24.92 -3.92
N PRO A 377 -0.90 24.78 -4.95
CA PRO A 377 -1.23 24.08 -6.17
C PRO A 377 -1.69 22.64 -5.91
N GLY A 378 -2.68 22.19 -6.69
CA GLY A 378 -3.13 20.81 -6.66
C GLY A 378 -2.12 19.85 -7.30
N SER A 379 -2.11 18.60 -6.84
CA SER A 379 -1.29 17.51 -7.37
C SER A 379 0.18 17.88 -7.57
N TRP A 380 0.75 18.59 -6.59
CA TRP A 380 2.07 19.20 -6.73
C TRP A 380 3.23 18.21 -6.59
N TRP A 381 3.01 17.01 -6.05
CA TRP A 381 4.06 15.99 -5.95
C TRP A 381 4.29 15.35 -7.32
N VAL A 382 5.23 15.91 -8.06
CA VAL A 382 5.63 15.48 -9.41
C VAL A 382 7.13 15.64 -9.57
N GLU A 383 7.75 14.74 -10.34
CA GLU A 383 9.14 14.88 -10.74
C GLU A 383 9.33 16.16 -11.56
N LYS A 384 10.45 16.85 -11.31
CA LYS A 384 10.82 18.03 -12.10
C LYS A 384 10.87 17.63 -13.58
N ASN A 385 10.14 18.37 -14.41
CA ASN A 385 9.99 18.10 -15.85
C ASN A 385 9.57 16.64 -16.17
N LYS A 386 8.90 15.95 -15.24
CA LYS A 386 8.58 14.52 -15.33
C LYS A 386 9.81 13.61 -15.53
N GLY A 387 10.98 14.05 -15.08
CA GLY A 387 12.24 13.30 -15.21
C GLY A 387 12.98 13.52 -16.54
N VAL A 388 12.49 14.40 -17.42
CA VAL A 388 13.21 14.73 -18.67
C VAL A 388 14.30 15.76 -18.38
N VAL A 389 15.52 15.44 -18.81
CA VAL A 389 16.74 16.24 -18.60
C VAL A 389 17.44 16.51 -19.93
N LEU A 390 18.23 17.59 -19.98
CA LEU A 390 19.13 17.89 -21.10
C LEU A 390 20.43 17.13 -20.87
N ASP A 391 20.85 16.29 -21.81
CA ASP A 391 22.11 15.54 -21.72
C ASP A 391 23.32 16.34 -22.22
N GLU A 392 24.50 15.72 -22.19
CA GLU A 392 25.77 16.34 -22.60
C GLU A 392 25.83 16.65 -24.10
N ASP A 393 25.04 15.94 -24.91
CA ASP A 393 24.93 16.13 -26.36
C ASP A 393 23.91 17.24 -26.71
N GLY A 394 23.19 17.77 -25.72
CA GLY A 394 22.17 18.81 -25.88
C GLY A 394 20.79 18.27 -26.27
N GLU A 395 20.57 16.97 -26.11
CA GLU A 395 19.29 16.32 -26.38
C GLU A 395 18.45 16.18 -25.10
N TRP A 396 17.13 16.28 -25.24
CA TRP A 396 16.20 16.07 -24.13
C TRP A 396 15.83 14.60 -24.01
N ILE A 397 16.29 13.95 -22.95
CA ILE A 397 16.09 12.53 -22.70
C ILE A 397 15.39 12.29 -21.36
N LEU A 398 14.71 11.15 -21.22
CA LEU A 398 14.29 10.69 -19.89
C LEU A 398 15.54 10.29 -19.12
N ALA A 399 15.76 10.88 -17.95
CA ALA A 399 16.92 10.56 -17.13
C ALA A 399 16.94 9.06 -16.80
N PRO A 400 18.04 8.35 -17.04
CA PRO A 400 18.18 6.99 -16.51
C PRO A 400 18.13 7.06 -14.97
N PRO A 401 17.60 6.02 -14.30
CA PRO A 401 17.69 5.95 -12.85
C PRO A 401 19.16 5.91 -12.43
N LEU A 402 19.44 6.41 -11.22
CA LEU A 402 20.74 6.18 -10.60
C LEU A 402 20.95 4.69 -10.36
N ASP A 403 22.20 4.24 -10.29
CA ASP A 403 22.52 2.81 -10.07
C ASP A 403 21.84 2.24 -8.82
N GLU A 404 21.71 3.03 -7.75
CA GLU A 404 21.01 2.64 -6.51
C GLU A 404 19.48 2.54 -6.68
N ASP A 405 18.91 3.22 -7.67
CA ASP A 405 17.47 3.30 -7.93
C ASP A 405 17.00 2.23 -8.93
N ILE A 406 17.93 1.49 -9.55
CA ILE A 406 17.62 0.36 -10.42
C ILE A 406 16.95 -0.74 -9.57
N PRO A 407 15.76 -1.24 -9.95
CA PRO A 407 15.12 -2.32 -9.23
C PRO A 407 15.98 -3.59 -9.23
N ILE A 408 16.36 -4.07 -8.04
CA ILE A 408 17.10 -5.32 -7.85
C ILE A 408 16.24 -6.26 -6.99
N PRO A 409 16.03 -7.52 -7.40
CA PRO A 409 15.27 -8.46 -6.57
C PRO A 409 16.03 -8.81 -5.30
N ASP A 410 15.43 -8.54 -4.14
CA ASP A 410 16.03 -8.78 -2.83
C ASP A 410 16.36 -10.26 -2.59
N PHE A 411 15.58 -11.17 -3.19
CA PHE A 411 15.67 -12.60 -2.93
C PHE A 411 16.51 -13.35 -3.95
N ALA A 412 17.12 -12.67 -4.93
CA ALA A 412 17.86 -13.31 -6.04
C ALA A 412 19.04 -14.19 -5.58
N ASN A 413 19.72 -13.81 -4.48
CA ASN A 413 20.85 -14.57 -3.93
C ASN A 413 20.44 -15.62 -2.89
N MET A 414 19.26 -15.47 -2.28
CA MET A 414 18.74 -16.40 -1.27
C MET A 414 18.37 -17.76 -1.89
N GLU A 415 18.17 -17.80 -3.20
CA GLU A 415 17.79 -18.97 -3.99
C GLU A 415 18.84 -20.09 -3.99
N LYS A 416 20.13 -19.75 -4.15
CA LYS A 416 21.21 -20.75 -4.09
C LYS A 416 21.22 -21.45 -2.73
N GLN A 417 20.85 -20.72 -1.68
CA GLN A 417 20.92 -21.19 -0.31
C GLN A 417 19.65 -21.97 0.08
N VAL A 418 18.46 -21.53 -0.34
CA VAL A 418 17.19 -22.27 -0.14
C VAL A 418 17.15 -23.56 -0.97
N ASP A 419 17.69 -23.56 -2.19
CA ASP A 419 17.78 -24.76 -3.04
C ASP A 419 18.83 -25.76 -2.51
N MET A 420 19.89 -25.27 -1.83
CA MET A 420 20.81 -26.12 -1.05
C MET A 420 20.17 -26.66 0.23
N ALA A 421 19.39 -25.85 0.95
CA ALA A 421 18.69 -26.27 2.17
C ALA A 421 17.62 -27.34 1.88
N ARG A 422 16.87 -27.20 0.78
CA ARG A 422 15.92 -28.23 0.30
C ARG A 422 16.57 -29.56 -0.10
N LYS A 423 17.87 -29.56 -0.41
CA LYS A 423 18.65 -30.77 -0.75
C LYS A 423 19.23 -31.49 0.48
N GLY A 424 18.83 -31.10 1.69
CA GLY A 424 18.94 -31.94 2.89
C GLY A 424 20.24 -31.81 3.68
N GLY A 425 20.87 -30.63 3.73
CA GLY A 425 22.17 -30.46 4.40
C GLY A 425 22.39 -29.19 5.22
N PHE A 426 21.36 -28.42 5.59
CA PHE A 426 21.59 -27.11 6.22
C PHE A 426 20.56 -26.74 7.29
N LYS A 427 21.02 -26.21 8.43
CA LYS A 427 20.18 -25.69 9.52
C LYS A 427 20.04 -24.17 9.38
N TRP A 428 18.80 -23.68 9.47
CA TRP A 428 18.44 -22.25 9.34
C TRP A 428 19.18 -21.31 10.31
N SER A 429 19.67 -21.80 11.44
CA SER A 429 20.48 -21.05 12.43
C SER A 429 21.86 -20.60 11.94
N GLU A 430 22.30 -21.02 10.75
CA GLU A 430 23.61 -20.67 10.17
C GLU A 430 23.53 -19.52 9.14
N MET A 431 22.34 -19.00 8.85
CA MET A 431 22.09 -18.01 7.79
C MET A 431 22.38 -16.54 8.22
N GLY A 432 22.24 -16.22 9.51
CA GLY A 432 22.27 -14.85 10.05
C GLY A 432 23.63 -14.11 10.06
N ARG A 433 24.70 -14.62 9.42
CA ARG A 433 26.05 -14.03 9.49
C ARG A 433 26.60 -13.37 8.22
N VAL A 434 25.87 -13.37 7.10
CA VAL A 434 26.48 -13.01 5.78
C VAL A 434 26.17 -11.58 5.31
N TYR A 435 25.28 -10.84 5.98
CA TYR A 435 24.89 -9.49 5.51
C TYR A 435 25.72 -8.31 6.06
N GLU A 436 26.73 -8.55 6.92
CA GLU A 436 27.61 -7.48 7.43
C GLU A 436 28.60 -6.93 6.37
N ASN A 437 28.88 -7.64 5.28
CA ASN A 437 29.97 -7.26 4.36
C ASN A 437 29.57 -6.27 3.24
N HIS A 438 28.34 -5.76 3.21
CA HIS A 438 27.92 -4.77 2.20
C HIS A 438 27.38 -3.46 2.79
N ILE A 439 27.51 -3.25 4.10
CA ILE A 439 27.17 -1.99 4.76
C ILE A 439 28.37 -1.54 5.62
N THR A 440 29.48 -1.21 4.97
CA THR A 440 30.52 -0.37 5.57
C THR A 440 30.84 0.76 4.60
N PRO A 441 30.68 2.04 4.98
CA PRO A 441 31.13 3.14 4.14
C PRO A 441 32.65 3.21 4.20
N THR A 442 33.33 2.90 3.10
CA THR A 442 34.76 3.19 2.97
C THR A 442 34.95 4.70 2.91
N HIS A 443 35.51 5.28 3.98
CA HIS A 443 36.00 6.65 4.01
C HIS A 443 37.15 6.87 3.00
N GLY A 444 37.07 7.99 2.28
CA GLY A 444 38.23 8.84 1.97
C GLY A 444 39.02 8.54 0.68
N GLY A 445 38.75 9.32 -0.37
CA GLY A 445 39.66 9.51 -1.51
C GLY A 445 39.02 10.39 -2.59
N GLU A 446 39.53 11.62 -2.75
CA GLU A 446 39.16 12.55 -3.84
C GLU A 446 39.47 11.98 -5.25
N PRO A 447 38.80 12.46 -6.32
CA PRO A 447 38.86 11.85 -7.63
C PRO A 447 40.00 12.40 -8.49
N ASP A 448 40.79 11.50 -9.08
CA ASP A 448 41.72 11.84 -10.17
C ASP A 448 41.06 11.58 -11.53
N PHE A 449 40.97 12.65 -12.33
CA PHE A 449 40.62 12.62 -13.73
C PHE A 449 41.69 11.90 -14.55
N ALA A 450 41.27 10.95 -15.40
CA ALA A 450 41.48 10.96 -16.86
C ALA A 450 41.70 9.58 -17.49
N LYS A 451 41.22 9.50 -18.76
CA LYS A 451 41.56 8.55 -19.84
C LYS A 451 40.80 7.22 -19.90
N GLY A 452 39.60 7.31 -20.49
CA GLY A 452 39.25 6.72 -21.79
C GLY A 452 39.54 5.24 -22.06
N SER A 453 38.49 4.48 -22.42
CA SER A 453 38.52 3.58 -23.58
C SER A 453 37.14 3.01 -23.91
N LYS A 454 36.64 3.43 -25.08
CA LYS A 454 35.95 2.65 -26.12
C LYS A 454 34.69 1.84 -25.77
N ARG A 455 33.56 2.42 -26.20
CA ARG A 455 32.35 1.76 -26.74
C ARG A 455 32.68 0.49 -27.54
N ALA A 456 31.95 -0.59 -27.25
CA ALA A 456 31.69 -1.67 -28.20
C ALA A 456 30.21 -1.59 -28.62
N ILE A 457 30.01 -1.19 -29.87
CA ILE A 457 28.73 -1.11 -30.56
C ILE A 457 28.43 -2.49 -31.14
N PHE A 458 27.32 -3.12 -30.75
CA PHE A 458 26.74 -4.22 -31.51
C PHE A 458 25.54 -3.68 -32.30
N THR A 459 25.80 -3.35 -33.56
CA THR A 459 24.80 -3.11 -34.60
C THR A 459 24.18 -4.45 -35.01
N GLN A 460 22.86 -4.60 -34.85
CA GLN A 460 22.09 -5.53 -35.66
C GLN A 460 20.98 -4.75 -36.38
N THR A 461 21.28 -4.42 -37.64
CA THR A 461 20.35 -3.90 -38.63
C THR A 461 19.42 -5.01 -39.10
N GLN A 462 18.11 -4.83 -38.93
CA GLN A 462 17.11 -5.37 -39.86
C GLN A 462 16.05 -4.32 -40.16
N SER A 463 16.06 -3.88 -41.42
CA SER A 463 15.06 -3.05 -42.07
C SER A 463 13.82 -3.85 -42.42
N PHE A 464 12.63 -3.32 -42.14
CA PHE A 464 11.45 -3.52 -42.98
C PHE A 464 10.60 -2.25 -43.02
N CYS A 465 10.47 -1.68 -44.23
CA CYS A 465 9.49 -0.67 -44.64
C CYS A 465 8.06 -1.21 -44.48
N SER A 466 7.15 -0.51 -43.82
CA SER A 466 6.28 0.58 -44.30
C SER A 466 4.82 0.11 -44.43
N SER A 467 3.90 0.69 -43.66
CA SER A 467 2.76 1.46 -44.19
C SER A 467 1.84 1.91 -43.07
N SER A 468 1.50 3.19 -43.14
CA SER A 468 0.64 4.02 -42.31
C SER A 468 -0.79 3.52 -42.07
N SER A 469 -1.37 3.85 -40.90
CA SER A 469 -2.70 4.48 -40.83
C SER A 469 -2.84 5.32 -39.56
N PHE A 470 -3.15 6.59 -39.77
CA PHE A 470 -3.58 7.59 -38.78
C PHE A 470 -4.88 7.17 -38.08
N TYR A 471 -5.03 7.44 -36.78
CA TYR A 471 -6.24 8.07 -36.26
C TYR A 471 -5.94 8.93 -35.03
N LYS A 472 -6.52 10.12 -35.05
CA LYS A 472 -6.39 11.23 -34.10
C LYS A 472 -7.20 11.00 -32.82
N SER A 473 -6.65 11.54 -31.74
CA SER A 473 -7.29 11.95 -30.47
C SER A 473 -8.60 12.73 -30.67
N LEU A 474 -9.56 12.55 -29.74
CA LEU A 474 -10.34 13.63 -29.09
C LEU A 474 -11.25 13.13 -27.95
N SER A 475 -11.00 13.71 -26.76
CA SER A 475 -11.93 14.22 -25.73
C SER A 475 -13.08 13.38 -25.13
N ASP A 476 -13.05 13.33 -23.79
CA ASP A 476 -14.13 13.65 -22.84
C ASP A 476 -15.56 13.25 -23.19
N PHE A 477 -16.16 12.34 -22.40
CA PHE A 477 -17.50 12.52 -21.82
C PHE A 477 -17.72 11.47 -20.70
N CYS A 478 -17.92 11.98 -19.49
CA CYS A 478 -18.40 11.20 -18.34
C CYS A 478 -19.79 10.63 -18.61
N ILE A 479 -19.98 9.33 -18.43
CA ILE A 479 -21.30 8.72 -18.23
C ILE A 479 -21.19 7.70 -17.10
N PHE A 480 -21.73 8.05 -15.93
CA PHE A 480 -22.13 7.07 -14.91
C PHE A 480 -23.64 6.78 -15.10
N PRO A 481 -24.09 5.52 -14.97
CA PRO A 481 -25.51 5.22 -14.90
C PRO A 481 -26.09 5.61 -13.53
N GLN A 482 -27.16 6.40 -13.56
CA GLN A 482 -27.97 6.75 -12.38
C GLN A 482 -28.65 5.49 -11.81
N PHE A 483 -28.46 5.25 -10.52
CA PHE A 483 -29.36 4.39 -9.74
C PHE A 483 -30.68 5.14 -9.52
N SER A 484 -31.76 4.61 -10.07
CA SER A 484 -33.12 5.14 -9.95
C SER A 484 -33.74 4.73 -8.61
N VAL A 485 -33.99 5.74 -7.76
CA VAL A 485 -34.86 5.62 -6.58
C VAL A 485 -36.31 5.83 -7.04
N LEU A 486 -37.16 4.85 -6.74
CA LEU A 486 -38.60 4.87 -6.99
C LEU A 486 -39.31 5.96 -6.19
N SER A 487 -40.10 6.80 -6.85
CA SER A 487 -41.17 7.57 -6.20
C SER A 487 -42.40 7.66 -7.11
N ALA A 488 -43.55 7.22 -6.60
CA ALA A 488 -44.87 7.25 -7.22
C ALA A 488 -45.50 8.68 -7.22
N PRO A 489 -46.57 8.93 -8.02
CA PRO A 489 -46.77 10.22 -8.69
C PRO A 489 -47.93 11.06 -8.14
N SER A 490 -47.92 12.38 -8.41
CA SER A 490 -49.13 13.21 -8.38
C SER A 490 -48.97 14.59 -9.07
N LYS A 491 -49.75 14.75 -10.16
CA LYS A 491 -50.48 15.93 -10.67
C LYS A 491 -49.79 17.07 -11.47
N ARG A 492 -50.00 16.97 -12.80
CA ARG A 492 -50.59 17.92 -13.79
C ARG A 492 -50.33 19.45 -13.72
N VAL A 493 -50.09 20.00 -14.93
CA VAL A 493 -50.60 21.20 -15.66
C VAL A 493 -49.40 21.91 -16.33
N GLN A 494 -49.06 21.71 -17.62
CA GLN A 494 -49.67 22.14 -18.90
C GLN A 494 -49.76 23.67 -19.10
N LEU A 495 -48.91 24.26 -19.96
CA LEU A 495 -49.31 24.98 -21.20
C LEU A 495 -48.14 25.65 -21.96
N MET A 496 -48.08 25.36 -23.28
CA MET A 496 -47.92 26.28 -24.44
C MET A 496 -46.58 26.98 -24.81
N ARG A 497 -45.92 26.38 -25.81
CA ARG A 497 -45.57 26.91 -27.16
C ARG A 497 -45.97 28.37 -27.50
N ASN A 498 -45.04 29.20 -27.99
CA ASN A 498 -44.78 29.50 -29.43
C ASN A 498 -43.98 30.82 -29.68
N CYS A 499 -43.33 30.85 -30.86
CA CYS A 499 -42.85 31.97 -31.71
C CYS A 499 -41.38 32.44 -31.59
N VAL A 500 -40.52 32.16 -32.60
CA VAL A 500 -40.19 32.91 -33.87
C VAL A 500 -38.88 33.70 -33.65
N LEU A 501 -37.73 33.27 -34.19
CA LEU A 501 -37.11 33.52 -35.52
C LEU A 501 -36.62 34.95 -35.80
N GLU A 502 -35.46 35.00 -36.48
CA GLU A 502 -34.65 36.14 -37.01
C GLU A 502 -33.61 36.71 -36.03
N GLY A 503 -32.34 36.99 -36.36
CA GLY A 503 -31.53 36.97 -37.60
C GLY A 503 -30.20 37.69 -37.25
N SER A 504 -29.04 37.07 -37.47
CA SER A 504 -28.03 37.38 -38.51
C SER A 504 -27.10 38.60 -38.29
N ALA A 505 -25.86 38.40 -38.76
CA ALA A 505 -24.76 39.33 -39.06
C ALA A 505 -23.79 39.66 -37.89
N ALA A 506 -22.47 39.50 -38.02
CA ALA A 506 -21.62 39.05 -39.13
C ALA A 506 -20.30 38.49 -38.56
#